data_AF-A0A7W1Z6Z7-F1
#
_entry.id   AF-A0A7W1Z6Z7-F1
#
_cell.length_a   1.000
_cell.length_b   1.000
_cell.length_c   1.000
_cell.angle_alpha   90.00
_cell.angle_beta   90.00
_cell.angle_gamma   90.00
#
_symmetry.space_group_name_H-M   'P 1'
#
loop_
_entity.id
_entity.type
_entity.pdbx_description
1 polymer ?
#
loop_
_entity_poly.entity_id
_entity_poly.type
_entity_poly.pdbx_seq_one_letter_code
_entity_poly.pdbx_strand_id
1 'polypeptide(L)'
;MDPAAGASTLLLILLLVAAVAFFTAAEFTLVALPRARIEARARQGDRRALRVVAALARADELVLAAQLGSSAASLLLGYVIAVAASHWIPRVLPIVGAPRVLAATLALAVAA
;
A
#
# COMPACT_ATOMS: atom_id res chain seq x y z
N MET A 1 -27.22 -10.08 -5.29
CA MET A 1 -25.84 -9.55 -5.32
C MET A 1 -25.85 -8.48 -6.37
N ASP A 2 -25.89 -7.21 -5.98
CA ASP A 2 -25.84 -6.14 -6.97
C ASP A 2 -24.46 -6.18 -7.64
N PRO A 3 -24.36 -6.48 -8.95
CA PRO A 3 -23.06 -6.58 -9.62
C PRO A 3 -22.25 -5.28 -9.53
N ALA A 4 -22.94 -4.14 -9.34
CA ALA A 4 -22.35 -2.85 -9.07
C ALA A 4 -21.52 -2.80 -7.76
N ALA A 5 -21.95 -3.50 -6.70
CA ALA A 5 -21.25 -3.53 -5.42
C ALA A 5 -19.94 -4.33 -5.46
N GLY A 6 -19.87 -5.36 -6.34
CA GLY A 6 -18.63 -6.10 -6.59
C GLY A 6 -17.61 -5.26 -7.36
N ALA A 7 -18.06 -4.52 -8.39
CA ALA A 7 -17.20 -3.67 -9.20
C ALA A 7 -16.60 -2.50 -8.39
N SER A 8 -17.39 -1.85 -7.54
CA SER A 8 -16.90 -0.77 -6.67
C SER A 8 -15.87 -1.26 -5.65
N THR A 9 -16.06 -2.46 -5.09
CA THR A 9 -15.11 -3.07 -4.15
C THR A 9 -13.79 -3.42 -4.82
N LEU A 10 -13.83 -3.96 -6.04
CA LEU A 10 -12.63 -4.29 -6.80
C LEU A 10 -11.83 -3.04 -7.18
N LEU A 11 -12.52 -1.97 -7.57
CA LEU A 11 -11.91 -0.67 -7.86
C LEU A 11 -11.25 -0.08 -6.61
N LEU A 12 -11.91 -0.17 -5.45
CA LEU A 12 -11.35 0.26 -4.18
C LEU A 12 -10.08 -0.53 -3.81
N ILE A 13 -10.09 -1.86 -3.95
CA ILE A 13 -8.92 -2.71 -3.73
C ILE A 13 -7.78 -2.30 -4.66
N LEU A 14 -8.06 -2.10 -5.95
CA LEU A 14 -7.03 -1.70 -6.92
C LEU A 14 -6.41 -0.35 -6.56
N LEU A 15 -7.23 0.62 -6.12
CA LEU A 15 -6.77 1.92 -5.67
C LEU A 15 -5.89 1.81 -4.41
N LEU A 16 -6.29 0.99 -3.44
CA LEU A 16 -5.51 0.72 -2.23
C LEU A 16 -4.17 0.06 -2.53
N VAL A 17 -4.15 -0.95 -3.42
CA VAL A 17 -2.91 -1.59 -3.89
C VAL A 17 -2.00 -0.58 -4.59
N ALA A 18 -2.57 0.26 -5.47
CA ALA A 18 -1.82 1.32 -6.13
C ALA A 18 -1.25 2.33 -5.12
N ALA A 19 -1.99 2.66 -4.06
CA ALA A 19 -1.51 3.53 -2.99
C ALA A 19 -0.32 2.92 -2.24
N VAL A 20 -0.42 1.65 -1.83
CA VAL A 20 0.70 0.92 -1.19
C VAL A 20 1.94 0.91 -2.09
N ALA A 21 1.75 0.57 -3.37
CA ALA A 21 2.83 0.55 -4.35
C ALA A 21 3.45 1.95 -4.57
N PHE A 22 2.63 2.99 -4.60
CA PHE A 22 3.08 4.37 -4.76
C PHE A 22 3.95 4.82 -3.58
N PHE A 23 3.50 4.61 -2.34
CA PHE A 23 4.28 4.98 -1.15
C PHE A 23 5.60 4.22 -1.07
N THR A 24 5.55 2.92 -1.35
CA THR A 24 6.74 2.05 -1.39
C THR A 24 7.73 2.53 -2.46
N ALA A 25 7.26 2.84 -3.67
CA ALA A 25 8.10 3.37 -4.74
C ALA A 25 8.70 4.73 -4.40
N ALA A 26 7.94 5.61 -3.74
CA ALA A 26 8.43 6.91 -3.30
C ALA A 26 9.57 6.77 -2.27
N GLU A 27 9.41 5.90 -1.28
CA GLU A 27 10.44 5.60 -0.27
C GLU A 27 11.73 5.10 -0.94
N PHE A 28 11.64 4.05 -1.77
CA PHE A 28 12.81 3.50 -2.45
C PHE A 28 13.45 4.51 -3.41
N THR A 29 12.68 5.35 -4.07
CA THR A 29 13.23 6.39 -4.95
C THR A 29 14.02 7.41 -4.14
N LEU A 30 13.49 7.88 -3.00
CA LEU A 30 14.17 8.84 -2.14
C LEU A 30 15.49 8.29 -1.58
N VAL A 31 15.52 7.00 -1.25
CA VAL A 31 16.71 6.33 -0.71
C VAL A 31 17.74 6.03 -1.82
N ALA A 32 17.29 5.60 -3.00
CA ALA A 32 18.18 5.18 -4.08
C ALA A 32 18.76 6.35 -4.90
N LEU A 33 18.19 7.55 -4.81
CA LEU A 33 18.57 8.68 -5.65
C LEU A 33 19.97 9.23 -5.28
N PRO A 34 20.93 9.30 -6.22
CA PRO A 34 22.25 9.85 -5.92
C PRO A 34 22.19 11.38 -5.81
N ARG A 35 22.25 11.90 -4.57
CA ARG A 35 22.16 13.34 -4.28
C ARG A 35 23.13 14.18 -5.12
N ALA A 36 24.40 13.76 -5.19
CA ALA A 36 25.43 14.43 -5.97
C ALA A 36 25.11 14.58 -7.47
N ARG A 37 24.46 13.57 -8.08
CA ARG A 37 24.07 13.64 -9.51
C ARG A 37 22.94 14.64 -9.73
N ILE A 38 21.98 14.70 -8.81
CA ILE A 38 20.85 15.62 -8.88
C ILE A 38 21.32 17.06 -8.67
N GLU A 39 22.19 17.30 -7.69
CA GLU A 39 22.80 18.61 -7.44
C GLU A 39 23.65 19.09 -8.62
N ALA A 40 24.39 18.18 -9.28
CA ALA A 40 25.12 18.51 -10.50
C ALA A 40 24.19 18.99 -11.64
N ARG A 41 23.05 18.32 -11.85
CA ARG A 41 22.04 18.75 -12.85
C ARG A 41 21.37 20.06 -12.47
N ALA A 42 21.10 20.28 -11.18
CA ALA A 42 20.54 21.53 -10.68
C ALA A 42 21.48 22.72 -10.94
N ARG A 43 22.80 22.53 -10.75
CA ARG A 43 23.83 23.53 -11.07
C ARG A 43 23.92 23.85 -12.57
N GLN A 44 23.50 22.94 -13.45
CA GLN A 44 23.41 23.17 -14.90
C GLN A 44 22.12 23.93 -15.31
N GLY A 45 21.28 24.34 -14.35
CA GLY A 45 20.07 25.10 -14.62
C GLY A 45 18.81 24.26 -14.86
N ASP A 46 18.83 22.95 -14.64
CA ASP A 46 17.65 22.09 -14.79
C ASP A 46 16.59 22.41 -13.71
N ARG A 47 15.48 23.03 -14.15
CA ARG A 47 14.33 23.39 -13.31
C ARG A 47 13.68 22.19 -12.60
N ARG A 48 13.77 20.99 -13.16
CA ARG A 48 13.28 19.77 -12.50
C ARG A 48 14.24 19.36 -11.39
N ALA A 49 15.54 19.34 -11.66
CA ALA A 49 16.55 19.00 -10.67
C ALA A 49 16.53 19.96 -9.47
N LEU A 50 16.33 21.27 -9.69
CA LEU A 50 16.18 22.27 -8.61
C LEU A 50 15.01 21.93 -7.66
N ARG A 51 13.86 21.49 -8.19
CA ARG A 51 12.72 21.04 -7.37
C ARG A 51 13.03 19.78 -6.59
N VAL A 52 13.74 18.83 -7.20
CA VAL A 52 14.12 17.57 -6.54
C VAL A 52 15.13 17.84 -5.42
N VAL A 53 16.12 18.72 -5.61
CA VAL A 53 17.05 19.13 -4.55
C VAL A 53 16.29 19.71 -3.35
N ALA A 54 15.31 20.59 -3.59
CA ALA A 54 14.49 21.15 -2.51
C ALA A 54 13.68 20.07 -1.77
N ALA A 55 13.17 19.05 -2.47
CA ALA A 55 12.48 17.93 -1.85
C ALA A 55 13.45 17.04 -1.04
N LEU A 56 14.64 16.76 -1.56
CA LEU A 56 15.67 15.97 -0.89
C LEU A 56 16.18 16.61 0.41
N ALA A 57 16.08 17.94 0.55
CA ALA A 57 16.42 18.63 1.80
C ALA A 57 15.55 18.19 2.98
N ARG A 58 14.35 17.64 2.72
CA ARG A 58 13.42 17.08 3.71
C ARG A 58 13.21 15.58 3.48
N ALA A 59 14.20 14.88 2.94
CA ALA A 59 14.08 13.46 2.58
C ALA A 59 13.65 12.59 3.76
N ASP A 60 14.16 12.85 4.97
CA ASP A 60 13.82 12.07 6.15
C ASP A 60 12.34 12.20 6.51
N GLU A 61 11.78 13.41 6.45
CA GLU A 61 10.35 13.66 6.65
C GLU A 61 9.49 13.00 5.56
N LEU A 62 9.96 13.03 4.31
CA LEU A 62 9.26 12.40 3.19
C LEU A 62 9.27 10.87 3.29
N VAL A 63 10.36 10.27 3.75
CA VAL A 63 10.47 8.82 4.00
C VAL A 63 9.53 8.42 5.13
N LEU A 64 9.52 9.16 6.24
CA LEU A 64 8.59 8.91 7.35
C LEU A 64 7.12 9.04 6.90
N ALA A 65 6.81 10.07 6.11
CA ALA A 65 5.48 10.24 5.53
C ALA A 65 5.09 9.08 4.60
N ALA A 66 6.02 8.60 3.78
CA ALA A 66 5.81 7.46 2.89
C ALA A 66 5.59 6.16 3.68
N GLN A 67 6.37 5.93 4.74
CA GLN A 67 6.23 4.75 5.58
C GLN A 67 4.89 4.73 6.32
N LEU A 68 4.51 5.86 6.93
CA LEU A 68 3.19 6.00 7.57
C LEU A 68 2.05 5.83 6.56
N GLY A 69 2.19 6.41 5.37
CA GLY A 69 1.23 6.26 4.28
C GLY A 69 1.08 4.80 3.83
N SER A 70 2.19 4.08 3.65
CA SER A 70 2.21 2.66 3.29
C SER A 70 1.56 1.79 4.37
N SER A 71 1.87 2.04 5.65
CA SER A 71 1.25 1.34 6.78
C SER A 71 -0.26 1.57 6.82
N ALA A 72 -0.72 2.81 6.74
CA ALA A 72 -2.14 3.14 6.75
C ALA A 72 -2.88 2.52 5.55
N ALA A 73 -2.29 2.58 4.36
CA ALA A 73 -2.87 1.98 3.15
C ALA A 73 -2.94 0.44 3.26
N SER A 74 -1.92 -0.19 3.84
CA SER A 74 -1.88 -1.65 4.03
C SER A 74 -2.91 -2.13 5.06
N LEU A 75 -3.11 -1.40 6.16
CA LEU A 75 -4.16 -1.69 7.14
C LEU A 75 -5.56 -1.57 6.52
N LEU A 76 -5.81 -0.51 5.76
CA LEU A 76 -7.09 -0.32 5.06
C LEU A 76 -7.32 -1.41 4.01
N LEU A 77 -6.29 -1.78 3.25
CA LEU A 77 -6.36 -2.87 2.28
C LEU A 77 -6.67 -4.20 2.98
N GLY A 78 -5.99 -4.50 4.09
CA GLY A 78 -6.24 -5.68 4.91
C GLY A 78 -7.69 -5.74 5.40
N TYR A 79 -8.22 -4.64 5.94
CA TYR A 79 -9.61 -4.54 6.36
C TYR A 79 -10.60 -4.78 5.21
N VAL A 80 -10.38 -4.16 4.05
CA VAL A 80 -11.25 -4.36 2.87
C VAL A 80 -11.20 -5.81 2.39
N ILE A 81 -10.01 -6.43 2.38
CA ILE A 81 -9.83 -7.84 2.04
C ILE A 81 -10.54 -8.74 3.05
N ALA A 82 -10.44 -8.47 4.34
CA ALA A 82 -11.11 -9.22 5.40
C ALA A 82 -12.64 -9.19 5.27
N VAL A 83 -13.19 -8.00 5.05
CA VAL A 83 -14.63 -7.81 4.82
C VAL A 83 -15.06 -8.55 3.55
N ALA A 84 -14.31 -8.43 2.46
CA ALA A 84 -14.59 -9.17 1.23
C ALA A 84 -14.53 -10.70 1.48
N ALA A 85 -13.49 -11.19 2.15
CA ALA A 85 -13.26 -12.60 2.43
C ALA A 85 -14.32 -13.22 3.35
N SER A 86 -14.88 -12.47 4.31
CA SER A 86 -15.94 -12.97 5.22
C SER A 86 -17.18 -13.47 4.46
N HIS A 87 -17.42 -12.98 3.24
CA HIS A 87 -18.50 -13.46 2.36
C HIS A 87 -18.16 -14.76 1.62
N TRP A 88 -16.86 -15.05 1.42
CA TRP A 88 -16.36 -16.23 0.72
C TRP A 88 -15.99 -17.38 1.67
N ILE A 89 -15.47 -17.06 2.86
CA ILE A 89 -15.04 -18.05 3.87
C ILE A 89 -16.11 -19.10 4.18
N PRO A 90 -17.41 -18.76 4.42
CA PRO A 90 -18.44 -19.76 4.71
C PRO A 90 -18.66 -20.79 3.59
N ARG A 91 -18.28 -20.46 2.34
CA ARG A 91 -18.43 -21.32 1.16
C ARG A 91 -17.21 -22.21 0.91
N VAL A 92 -16.01 -21.76 1.30
CA VAL A 92 -14.74 -22.48 1.06
C VAL A 92 -14.39 -23.38 2.25
N LEU A 93 -14.77 -23.00 3.47
CA LEU A 93 -14.44 -23.74 4.69
C LEU A 93 -14.93 -25.20 4.75
N PRO A 94 -16.11 -25.57 4.19
CA PRO A 94 -16.54 -26.97 4.13
C PRO A 94 -15.72 -27.84 3.19
N ILE A 95 -15.00 -27.25 2.22
CA ILE A 95 -14.27 -27.97 1.17
C ILE A 95 -12.87 -28.41 1.66
N VAL A 96 -12.28 -27.67 2.60
CA VAL A 96 -10.88 -27.87 3.02
C VAL A 96 -10.75 -28.80 4.24
N GLY A 97 -11.84 -29.18 4.90
CA GLY A 97 -11.80 -30.14 6.02
C GLY A 97 -10.95 -29.65 7.22
N ALA A 98 -10.76 -28.34 7.36
CA ALA A 98 -9.89 -27.78 8.39
C ALA A 98 -10.53 -27.90 9.80
N PRO A 99 -9.77 -28.31 10.84
CA PRO A 99 -10.25 -28.30 12.22
C PRO A 99 -10.78 -26.92 12.59
N ARG A 100 -11.98 -26.86 13.17
CA ARG A 100 -12.70 -25.60 13.52
C ARG A 100 -11.84 -24.58 14.28
N VAL A 101 -10.84 -25.04 15.03
CA VAL A 101 -9.90 -24.20 15.78
C VAL A 101 -8.98 -23.39 14.86
N LEU A 102 -8.38 -24.00 13.83
CA LEU A 102 -7.51 -23.30 12.88
C LEU A 102 -8.28 -22.27 12.05
N ALA A 103 -9.52 -22.60 11.70
CA ALA A 103 -10.43 -21.69 11.01
C ALA A 103 -10.78 -20.46 11.86
N ALA A 104 -11.05 -20.67 13.15
CA ALA A 104 -11.37 -19.60 14.09
C ALA A 104 -10.16 -18.69 14.33
N THR A 105 -8.95 -19.25 14.48
CA THR A 105 -7.73 -18.47 14.69
C THR A 105 -7.37 -17.63 13.46
N LEU A 106 -7.52 -18.18 12.25
CA LEU A 106 -7.28 -17.42 11.01
C LEU A 106 -8.34 -16.36 10.76
N ALA A 107 -9.61 -16.63 11.07
CA ALA A 107 -10.68 -15.65 10.96
C ALA A 107 -10.49 -14.48 11.94
N LEU A 108 -10.10 -14.77 13.19
CA LEU A 108 -9.76 -13.74 14.18
C LEU A 108 -8.51 -12.95 13.77
N ALA A 109 -7.48 -13.61 13.22
CA ALA A 109 -6.25 -12.94 12.77
C ALA A 109 -6.47 -12.04 11.53
N VAL A 110 -7.48 -12.33 10.71
CA VAL A 110 -7.86 -11.49 9.57
C VAL A 110 -8.85 -10.39 9.98
N ALA A 111 -9.59 -10.58 11.08
CA ALA A 111 -10.56 -9.62 11.60
C ALA A 111 -9.98 -8.60 12.61
N ALA A 112 -8.82 -8.88 13.20
CA ALA A 112 -8.08 -8.02 14.13
C ALA A 112 -7.05 -7.16 13.38
#